data_AF-X0XE29-F1
#
_entry.id   AF-X0XE29-F1
#
_cell.length_a   1.000
_cell.length_b   1.000
_cell.length_c   1.000
_cell.angle_alpha   90.00
_cell.angle_beta   90.00
_cell.angle_gamma   90.00
#
_symmetry.space_group_name_H-M   'P 1'
#
loop_
_entity.id
_entity.type
_entity.pdbx_description
1 polymer ?
#
loop_
_entity_poly.entity_id
_entity_poly.type
_entity_poly.pdbx_seq_one_letter_code
_entity_poly.pdbx_strand_id
1 'polypeptide(L)'
;GRKFIIDGQQRLTTLTLLLILLQHRLEDAEQKVQIADLIFSQKYGRRSFNLDIPERTACMEALYKGEEFSDAGAPESIANILARYADIEDLFPEELQGTALPYFVDWLIENVHLVEITAYSDGDAYTIFETMNDRGLSLTPADMLKGYLLASIADAEKRTRASRVWRERIQALAELGKDEDADGIKSWLRSQYAESIRERKRGAESQDFNLIGTEFHRWVRDHEDRLGLTASAEFARFIERDFAFYSRWY
;
A
#
# COMPACT_ATOMS: atom_id res chain seq x y z
N GLY A 1 -4.75 -22.01 0.27
CA GLY A 1 -3.97 -21.10 -0.59
C GLY A 1 -3.73 -19.80 0.15
N ARG A 2 -2.65 -19.08 -0.15
CA ARG A 2 -2.47 -17.70 0.33
C ARG A 2 -3.39 -16.79 -0.49
N LYS A 3 -4.25 -16.03 0.18
CA LYS A 3 -5.06 -14.97 -0.44
C LYS A 3 -4.20 -13.69 -0.45
N PHE A 4 -4.15 -12.99 -1.57
CA PHE A 4 -3.43 -11.73 -1.69
C PHE A 4 -4.42 -10.58 -1.55
N ILE A 5 -4.14 -9.65 -0.65
CA ILE A 5 -4.95 -8.44 -0.47
C ILE A 5 -4.45 -7.42 -1.50
N ILE A 6 -5.31 -7.12 -2.47
CA ILE A 6 -5.03 -6.13 -3.53
C ILE A 6 -5.19 -4.71 -2.98
N ASP A 7 -6.20 -4.48 -2.13
CA ASP A 7 -6.52 -3.20 -1.55
C ASP A 7 -7.12 -3.34 -0.14
N GLY A 8 -7.07 -2.28 0.66
CA GLY A 8 -7.50 -2.28 2.06
C GLY A 8 -6.39 -2.55 3.06
N GLN A 9 -5.15 -2.74 2.61
CA GLN A 9 -3.99 -2.94 3.50
C GLN A 9 -3.80 -1.76 4.46
N GLN A 10 -4.02 -0.52 4.01
CA GLN A 10 -3.95 0.67 4.87
C GLN A 10 -5.02 0.65 5.96
N ARG A 11 -6.29 0.36 5.60
CA ARG A 11 -7.41 0.27 6.56
C ARG A 11 -7.19 -0.85 7.58
N LEU A 12 -6.71 -2.01 7.13
CA LEU A 12 -6.36 -3.12 8.01
C LEU A 12 -5.18 -2.77 8.91
N THR A 13 -4.19 -2.03 8.41
CA THR A 13 -3.07 -1.55 9.24
C THR A 13 -3.59 -0.63 10.33
N THR A 14 -4.41 0.38 10.00
CA THR A 14 -5.01 1.29 10.97
C THR A 14 -5.84 0.54 12.01
N LEU A 15 -6.68 -0.40 11.59
CA LEU A 15 -7.47 -1.23 12.50
C LEU A 15 -6.57 -2.06 13.41
N THR A 16 -5.50 -2.65 12.87
CA THR A 16 -4.54 -3.44 13.66
C THR A 16 -3.84 -2.57 14.71
N LEU A 17 -3.43 -1.34 14.36
CA LEU A 17 -2.83 -0.41 15.30
C LEU A 17 -3.80 0.00 16.41
N LEU A 18 -5.07 0.25 16.07
CA LEU A 18 -6.13 0.51 17.05
C LEU A 18 -6.32 -0.69 17.99
N LEU A 19 -6.38 -1.92 17.46
CA LEU A 19 -6.51 -3.12 18.27
C LEU A 19 -5.32 -3.30 19.22
N ILE A 20 -4.10 -2.99 18.79
CA ILE A 20 -2.91 -3.00 19.66
C ILE A 20 -3.08 -2.01 20.82
N LEU A 21 -3.50 -0.77 20.56
CA LEU A 21 -3.75 0.21 21.60
C LEU A 21 -4.81 -0.28 22.61
N LEU A 22 -5.93 -0.80 22.10
CA LEU A 22 -7.00 -1.34 22.95
C LEU A 22 -6.50 -2.51 23.79
N GLN A 23 -5.67 -3.39 23.23
CA GLN A 23 -5.09 -4.52 23.95
C GLN A 23 -4.21 -4.06 25.12
N HIS A 24 -3.45 -2.97 24.97
CA HIS A 24 -2.64 -2.41 26.05
C HIS A 24 -3.49 -1.80 27.17
N ARG A 25 -4.58 -1.11 26.80
CA ARG A 25 -5.42 -0.36 27.74
C ARG A 25 -6.46 -1.21 28.47
N LEU A 26 -6.81 -2.39 27.94
CA LEU A 26 -7.70 -3.32 28.64
C LEU A 26 -7.05 -3.83 29.93
N GLU A 27 -7.87 -4.16 30.92
CA GLU A 27 -7.43 -4.86 32.14
C GLU A 27 -7.90 -6.32 32.16
N ASP A 28 -9.08 -6.57 31.60
CA ASP A 28 -9.70 -7.89 31.54
C ASP A 28 -8.92 -8.87 30.65
N ALA A 29 -8.62 -10.05 31.20
CA ALA A 29 -7.81 -11.05 30.52
C ALA A 29 -8.55 -11.74 29.36
N GLU A 30 -9.87 -11.93 29.48
CA GLU A 30 -10.66 -12.59 28.44
C GLU A 30 -10.81 -11.70 27.21
N GLN A 31 -11.14 -10.42 27.39
CA GLN A 31 -11.19 -9.43 26.31
C GLN A 31 -9.82 -9.21 25.66
N LYS A 32 -8.73 -9.24 26.44
CA LYS A 32 -7.36 -9.19 25.88
C LYS A 32 -7.08 -10.34 24.92
N VAL A 33 -7.54 -11.54 25.25
CA VAL A 33 -7.39 -12.71 24.37
C VAL A 33 -8.22 -12.55 23.10
N GLN A 34 -9.49 -12.11 23.23
CA GLN A 34 -10.36 -11.86 22.07
C GLN A 34 -9.74 -10.83 21.10
N ILE A 35 -9.20 -9.73 21.61
CA ILE A 35 -8.50 -8.73 20.77
C ILE A 35 -7.21 -9.30 20.17
N ALA A 36 -6.44 -10.08 20.93
CA ALA A 36 -5.21 -10.68 20.41
C ALA A 36 -5.48 -11.61 19.22
N ASP A 37 -6.56 -12.38 19.23
CA ASP A 37 -6.95 -13.27 18.12
C ASP A 37 -7.33 -12.50 16.84
N LEU A 38 -7.71 -11.22 16.95
CA LEU A 38 -7.94 -10.33 15.81
C LEU A 38 -6.63 -9.78 15.22
N ILE A 39 -5.57 -9.66 16.03
CA ILE A 39 -4.26 -9.14 15.60
C ILE A 39 -3.38 -10.26 15.01
N PHE A 40 -3.39 -11.44 15.63
CA PHE A 40 -2.55 -12.57 15.26
C PHE A 40 -3.33 -13.85 15.08
N SER A 41 -2.70 -14.81 14.39
CA SER A 41 -3.09 -16.21 14.43
C SER A 41 -1.92 -17.05 14.92
N GLN A 42 -2.23 -18.09 15.71
CA GLN A 42 -1.25 -19.09 16.14
C GLN A 42 -1.47 -20.38 15.35
N LYS A 43 -0.44 -20.82 14.63
CA LYS A 43 -0.45 -22.13 13.94
C LYS A 43 0.83 -22.88 14.27
N TYR A 44 0.69 -24.13 14.71
CA TYR A 44 1.81 -25.01 15.06
C TYR A 44 2.79 -24.37 16.06
N GLY A 45 2.26 -23.65 17.05
CA GLY A 45 3.05 -22.96 18.07
C GLY A 45 3.74 -21.68 17.60
N ARG A 46 3.61 -21.28 16.33
CA ARG A 46 4.14 -20.02 15.80
C ARG A 46 3.02 -18.99 15.68
N ARG A 47 3.28 -17.79 16.17
CA ARG A 47 2.41 -16.62 16.03
C ARG A 47 2.78 -15.87 14.75
N SER A 48 1.78 -15.47 13.97
CA SER A 48 1.92 -14.59 12.80
C SER A 48 0.83 -13.54 12.83
N PHE A 49 1.16 -12.29 12.46
CA PHE A 49 0.14 -11.25 12.28
C PHE A 49 -0.87 -11.68 11.22
N ASN A 50 -2.14 -11.33 11.42
CA ASN A 50 -3.18 -11.58 10.42
C ASN A 50 -2.93 -10.76 9.13
N LEU A 51 -2.28 -9.60 9.26
CA LEU A 51 -1.68 -8.86 8.15
C LEU A 51 -0.17 -9.16 8.07
N ASP A 52 0.20 -10.26 7.42
CA ASP A 52 1.59 -10.72 7.31
C ASP A 52 2.33 -10.00 6.17
N ILE A 53 3.00 -8.90 6.51
CA ILE A 53 3.92 -8.17 5.63
C ILE A 53 5.32 -8.30 6.25
N PRO A 54 6.22 -9.14 5.68
CA PRO A 54 7.50 -9.49 6.30
C PRO A 54 8.36 -8.30 6.73
N GLU A 55 8.37 -7.21 5.97
CA GLU A 55 9.16 -6.02 6.32
C GLU A 55 8.64 -5.28 7.55
N ARG A 56 7.36 -5.47 7.91
CA ARG A 56 6.68 -4.77 9.02
C ARG A 56 6.66 -5.58 10.31
N THR A 57 6.90 -6.89 10.24
CA THR A 57 6.72 -7.80 11.37
C THR A 57 7.47 -7.35 12.61
N ALA A 58 8.75 -6.97 12.50
CA ALA A 58 9.55 -6.54 13.64
C ALA A 58 8.99 -5.27 14.32
N CYS A 59 8.59 -4.27 13.53
CA CYS A 59 7.96 -3.05 14.03
C CYS A 59 6.62 -3.35 14.71
N MET A 60 5.78 -4.16 14.08
CA MET A 60 4.46 -4.50 14.62
C MET A 60 4.60 -5.32 15.91
N GLU A 61 5.60 -6.21 16.02
CA GLU A 61 5.87 -6.95 17.25
C GLU A 61 6.34 -6.04 18.39
N ALA A 62 7.21 -5.08 18.10
CA ALA A 62 7.67 -4.11 19.08
C ALA A 62 6.49 -3.28 19.61
N LEU A 63 5.65 -2.75 18.70
CA LEU A 63 4.42 -2.04 19.07
C LEU A 63 3.51 -2.90 19.94
N TYR A 64 3.25 -4.15 19.55
CA TYR A 64 2.39 -5.02 20.36
C TYR A 64 2.94 -5.29 21.77
N LYS A 65 4.26 -5.41 21.92
CA LYS A 65 4.88 -5.64 23.24
C LYS A 65 5.03 -4.35 24.06
N GLY A 66 4.80 -3.18 23.48
CA GLY A 66 5.10 -1.90 24.10
C GLY A 66 6.61 -1.62 24.20
N GLU A 67 7.39 -2.15 23.25
CA GLU A 67 8.84 -1.97 23.17
C GLU A 67 9.18 -0.83 22.20
N GLU A 68 10.22 -0.05 22.50
CA GLU A 68 10.74 0.94 21.55
C GLU A 68 11.30 0.25 20.30
N PHE A 69 10.93 0.76 19.13
CA PHE A 69 11.48 0.31 17.86
C PHE A 69 12.37 1.41 17.26
N SER A 70 13.63 1.09 17.02
CA SER A 70 14.57 1.97 16.33
C SER A 70 15.37 1.17 15.30
N ASP A 71 15.20 1.51 14.04
CA ASP A 71 16.01 1.01 12.94
C ASP A 71 16.36 2.17 12.01
N ALA A 72 17.64 2.54 11.99
CA ALA A 72 18.16 3.65 11.19
C ALA A 72 18.06 3.40 9.67
N GLY A 73 17.85 2.15 9.25
CA GLY A 73 17.63 1.75 7.85
C GLY A 73 16.16 1.45 7.54
N ALA A 74 15.23 1.74 8.46
CA ALA A 74 13.84 1.37 8.30
C ALA A 74 13.21 2.04 7.06
N PRO A 75 12.41 1.30 6.27
CA PRO A 75 11.61 1.88 5.20
C PRO A 75 10.66 2.99 5.70
N GLU A 76 10.33 3.94 4.83
CA GLU A 76 9.35 5.01 5.10
C GLU A 76 8.00 4.47 5.62
N SER A 77 7.59 3.28 5.16
CA SER A 77 6.36 2.63 5.64
C SER A 77 6.39 2.31 7.13
N ILE A 78 7.55 1.98 7.69
CA ILE A 78 7.73 1.69 9.12
C ILE A 78 7.66 2.99 9.92
N ALA A 79 8.35 4.03 9.47
CA ALA A 79 8.26 5.35 10.09
C ALA A 79 6.82 5.87 10.11
N ASN A 80 6.07 5.66 9.02
CA ASN A 80 4.65 6.01 8.95
C ASN A 80 3.80 5.19 9.93
N ILE A 81 4.05 3.90 10.08
CA ILE A 81 3.32 3.05 11.03
C ILE A 81 3.51 3.54 12.47
N LEU A 82 4.75 3.84 12.86
CA LEU A 82 5.07 4.35 14.20
C LEU A 82 4.40 5.71 14.44
N ALA A 83 4.48 6.63 13.48
CA ALA A 83 3.84 7.94 13.58
C ALA A 83 2.31 7.82 13.68
N ARG A 84 1.68 6.93 12.88
CA ARG A 84 0.23 6.71 12.94
C ARG A 84 -0.20 6.04 14.24
N TYR A 85 0.62 5.19 14.83
CA TYR A 85 0.33 4.61 16.15
C TYR A 85 0.33 5.71 17.22
N ALA A 86 1.35 6.58 17.24
CA ALA A 86 1.39 7.73 18.14
C ALA A 86 0.19 8.67 17.95
N ASP A 87 -0.21 8.96 16.70
CA ASP A 87 -1.42 9.75 16.43
C ASP A 87 -2.68 9.07 17.02
N ILE A 88 -2.79 7.75 16.92
CA ILE A 88 -3.93 7.00 17.49
C ILE A 88 -3.92 7.10 19.03
N GLU A 89 -2.76 7.05 19.66
CA GLU A 89 -2.63 7.23 21.11
C GLU A 89 -3.07 8.62 21.57
N ASP A 90 -2.59 9.66 20.88
CA ASP A 90 -2.84 11.07 21.18
C ASP A 90 -4.30 11.47 20.91
N LEU A 91 -4.91 10.91 19.86
CA LEU A 91 -6.28 11.22 19.45
C LEU A 91 -7.32 10.29 20.10
N PHE A 92 -6.92 9.32 20.92
CA PHE A 92 -7.86 8.38 21.51
C PHE A 92 -8.80 9.11 22.49
N PRO A 93 -10.13 9.12 22.27
CA PRO A 93 -11.06 9.93 23.05
C PRO A 93 -11.01 9.60 24.54
N GLU A 94 -10.97 10.63 25.39
CA GLU A 94 -11.00 10.46 26.86
C GLU A 94 -12.28 9.75 27.31
N GLU A 95 -13.41 9.98 26.62
CA GLU A 95 -14.70 9.38 26.94
C GLU A 95 -14.76 7.87 26.68
N LEU A 96 -13.84 7.34 25.86
CA LEU A 96 -13.71 5.90 25.60
C LEU A 96 -12.72 5.21 26.54
N GLN A 97 -12.16 5.92 27.51
CA GLN A 97 -11.21 5.38 28.49
C GLN A 97 -11.92 4.89 29.77
N GLY A 98 -11.16 4.23 30.65
CA GLY A 98 -11.66 3.74 31.94
C GLY A 98 -12.83 2.76 31.78
N THR A 99 -13.94 3.02 32.46
CA THR A 99 -15.10 2.12 32.49
C THR A 99 -15.82 1.98 31.15
N ALA A 100 -15.65 2.93 30.22
CA ALA A 100 -16.27 2.86 28.90
C ALA A 100 -15.52 1.93 27.94
N LEU A 101 -14.22 1.70 28.19
CA LEU A 101 -13.33 0.98 27.28
C LEU A 101 -13.79 -0.46 26.97
N PRO A 102 -14.17 -1.29 27.96
CA PRO A 102 -14.65 -2.66 27.69
C PRO A 102 -15.89 -2.67 26.77
N TYR A 103 -16.82 -1.74 26.96
CA TYR A 103 -18.04 -1.66 26.15
C TYR A 103 -17.75 -1.19 24.72
N PHE A 104 -16.80 -0.27 24.56
CA PHE A 104 -16.35 0.16 23.24
C PHE A 104 -15.67 -0.99 22.49
N VAL A 105 -14.85 -1.79 23.19
CA VAL A 105 -14.22 -2.98 22.65
C VAL A 105 -15.26 -4.01 22.19
N ASP A 106 -16.25 -4.32 23.03
CA ASP A 106 -17.34 -5.24 22.64
C ASP A 106 -18.10 -4.70 21.43
N TRP A 107 -18.40 -3.40 21.41
CA TRP A 107 -19.05 -2.77 20.27
C TRP A 107 -18.21 -2.91 19.00
N LEU A 108 -16.90 -2.67 19.08
CA LEU A 108 -15.98 -2.78 17.94
C LEU A 108 -15.97 -4.21 17.38
N ILE A 109 -15.88 -5.21 18.24
CA ILE A 109 -15.83 -6.62 17.84
C ILE A 109 -17.16 -7.06 17.21
N GLU A 110 -18.29 -6.69 17.82
CA GLU A 110 -19.61 -7.22 17.46
C GLU A 110 -20.31 -6.42 16.35
N ASN A 111 -20.01 -5.12 16.21
CA ASN A 111 -20.76 -4.21 15.33
C ASN A 111 -19.94 -3.62 14.18
N VAL A 112 -18.62 -3.83 14.14
CA VAL A 112 -17.80 -3.43 12.98
C VAL A 112 -17.58 -4.62 12.07
N HIS A 113 -18.00 -4.48 10.82
CA HIS A 113 -17.96 -5.55 9.83
C HIS A 113 -16.95 -5.27 8.72
N LEU A 114 -16.11 -6.26 8.43
CA LEU A 114 -15.23 -6.27 7.27
C LEU A 114 -15.91 -7.01 6.12
N VAL A 115 -16.06 -6.34 4.98
CA VAL A 115 -16.61 -6.94 3.75
C VAL A 115 -15.45 -7.35 2.85
N GLU A 116 -15.25 -8.66 2.68
CA GLU A 116 -14.30 -9.20 1.71
C GLU A 116 -14.99 -9.32 0.33
N ILE A 117 -14.43 -8.64 -0.67
CA ILE A 117 -14.84 -8.82 -2.06
C ILE A 117 -13.76 -9.66 -2.75
N THR A 118 -14.14 -10.86 -3.22
CA THR A 118 -13.24 -11.74 -3.97
C THR A 118 -13.38 -11.45 -5.46
N ALA A 119 -12.29 -11.05 -6.10
CA ALA A 119 -12.20 -11.00 -7.55
C ALA A 119 -11.71 -12.35 -8.09
N TYR A 120 -12.34 -12.82 -9.17
CA TYR A 120 -12.00 -14.10 -9.81
C TYR A 120 -11.02 -13.94 -10.97
N SER A 121 -10.75 -12.71 -11.38
CA SER A 121 -9.73 -12.34 -12.36
C SER A 121 -9.09 -11.01 -11.98
N ASP A 122 -7.87 -10.77 -12.49
CA ASP A 122 -7.16 -9.50 -12.29
C ASP A 122 -7.90 -8.30 -12.92
N GLY A 123 -8.65 -8.52 -14.02
CA GLY A 123 -9.47 -7.49 -14.64
C GLY A 123 -10.66 -7.08 -13.76
N ASP A 124 -11.35 -8.06 -13.16
CA ASP A 124 -12.44 -7.81 -12.21
C ASP A 124 -11.92 -7.11 -10.94
N ALA A 125 -10.76 -7.55 -10.45
CA ALA A 125 -10.09 -6.95 -9.30
C ALA A 125 -9.86 -5.44 -9.50
N TYR A 126 -9.41 -5.03 -10.69
CA TYR A 126 -9.19 -3.63 -11.00
C TYR A 126 -10.49 -2.85 -11.14
N THR A 127 -11.50 -3.41 -11.82
CA THR A 127 -12.79 -2.74 -11.94
C THR A 127 -13.40 -2.49 -10.56
N ILE A 128 -13.32 -3.49 -9.65
CA ILE A 128 -13.74 -3.36 -8.26
C ILE A 128 -12.91 -2.30 -7.53
N PHE A 129 -11.58 -2.33 -7.71
CA PHE A 129 -10.67 -1.35 -7.11
C PHE A 129 -10.97 0.09 -7.55
N GLU A 130 -11.07 0.35 -8.84
CA GLU A 130 -11.33 1.68 -9.41
C GLU A 130 -12.71 2.20 -8.96
N THR A 131 -13.74 1.36 -9.03
CA THR A 131 -15.10 1.75 -8.60
C THR A 131 -15.23 1.96 -7.10
N MET A 132 -14.46 1.23 -6.28
CA MET A 132 -14.47 1.37 -4.82
C MET A 132 -13.61 2.55 -4.33
N ASN A 133 -12.55 2.90 -5.07
CA ASN A 133 -11.62 4.00 -4.73
C ASN A 133 -12.16 5.40 -5.00
N ASP A 134 -13.32 5.52 -5.64
CA ASP A 134 -13.95 6.81 -5.97
C ASP A 134 -14.57 7.54 -4.74
N ARG A 135 -14.51 6.93 -3.54
CA ARG A 135 -15.17 7.44 -2.31
C ARG A 135 -14.24 7.73 -1.12
N GLY A 136 -12.90 7.77 -1.30
CA GLY A 136 -11.92 8.05 -0.22
C GLY A 136 -10.61 8.71 -0.70
N LEU A 137 -9.58 8.79 0.17
CA LEU A 137 -8.21 9.15 -0.24
C LEU A 137 -7.64 7.98 -1.06
N SER A 138 -7.73 8.12 -2.39
CA SER A 138 -7.47 7.06 -3.36
C SER A 138 -5.97 6.71 -3.42
N LEU A 139 -5.63 5.43 -3.49
CA LEU A 139 -4.30 5.03 -3.95
C LEU A 139 -4.24 5.35 -5.45
N THR A 140 -3.40 6.29 -5.86
CA THR A 140 -3.32 6.67 -7.27
C THR A 140 -2.67 5.56 -8.09
N PRO A 141 -2.94 5.44 -9.40
CA PRO A 141 -2.17 4.57 -10.28
C PRO A 141 -0.65 4.83 -10.21
N ALA A 142 -0.24 6.07 -9.93
CA ALA A 142 1.15 6.42 -9.67
C ALA A 142 1.68 5.76 -8.38
N ASP A 143 0.90 5.76 -7.30
CA ASP A 143 1.26 5.09 -6.04
C ASP A 143 1.34 3.57 -6.19
N MET A 144 0.44 2.96 -6.98
CA MET A 144 0.51 1.53 -7.30
C MET A 144 1.81 1.19 -8.04
N LEU A 145 2.14 1.98 -9.06
CA LEU A 145 3.38 1.80 -9.81
C LEU A 145 4.61 1.99 -8.91
N LYS A 146 4.62 3.04 -8.06
CA LYS A 146 5.68 3.26 -7.07
C LYS A 146 5.88 2.05 -6.18
N GLY A 147 4.79 1.56 -5.58
CA GLY A 147 4.82 0.44 -4.64
C GLY A 147 5.41 -0.82 -5.28
N TYR A 148 4.96 -1.15 -6.48
CA TYR A 148 5.47 -2.27 -7.24
C TYR A 148 6.96 -2.12 -7.58
N LEU A 149 7.39 -0.98 -8.15
CA LEU A 149 8.79 -0.78 -8.53
C LEU A 149 9.74 -0.80 -7.32
N LEU A 150 9.35 -0.21 -6.20
CA LEU A 150 10.18 -0.20 -4.98
C LEU A 150 10.25 -1.56 -4.29
N ALA A 151 9.16 -2.34 -4.31
CA ALA A 151 9.14 -3.70 -3.76
C ALA A 151 10.12 -4.62 -4.50
N SER A 152 10.32 -4.40 -5.80
CA SER A 152 11.26 -5.16 -6.63
C SER A 152 12.74 -4.76 -6.44
N ILE A 153 13.05 -3.74 -5.63
CA ILE A 153 14.42 -3.32 -5.33
C ILE A 153 14.87 -3.96 -4.01
N ALA A 154 15.70 -5.01 -4.06
CA ALA A 154 16.18 -5.72 -2.87
C ALA A 154 17.13 -4.87 -1.99
N ASP A 155 17.98 -4.05 -2.60
CA ASP A 155 18.97 -3.22 -1.89
C ASP A 155 18.30 -2.02 -1.21
N ALA A 156 18.42 -1.93 0.11
CA ALA A 156 17.74 -0.91 0.91
C ALA A 156 18.19 0.52 0.59
N GLU A 157 19.49 0.72 0.31
CA GLU A 157 20.01 2.05 -0.01
C GLU A 157 19.51 2.54 -1.37
N LYS A 158 19.54 1.66 -2.39
CA LYS A 158 18.94 1.92 -3.71
C LYS A 158 17.45 2.16 -3.60
N ARG A 159 16.71 1.38 -2.80
CA ARG A 159 15.27 1.55 -2.60
C ARG A 159 14.96 2.93 -1.99
N THR A 160 15.73 3.35 -1.00
CA THR A 160 15.59 4.67 -0.37
C THR A 160 15.89 5.80 -1.35
N ARG A 161 16.97 5.70 -2.13
CA ARG A 161 17.29 6.71 -3.16
C ARG A 161 16.23 6.77 -4.26
N ALA A 162 15.78 5.62 -4.77
CA ALA A 162 14.71 5.54 -5.76
C ALA A 162 13.40 6.12 -5.23
N SER A 163 13.02 5.82 -3.98
CA SER A 163 11.82 6.41 -3.35
C SER A 163 11.91 7.93 -3.25
N ARG A 164 13.10 8.45 -2.89
CA ARG A 164 13.35 9.89 -2.84
C ARG A 164 13.22 10.54 -4.22
N VAL A 165 13.87 9.97 -5.25
CA VAL A 165 13.78 10.47 -6.62
C VAL A 165 12.32 10.44 -7.10
N TRP A 166 11.60 9.34 -6.86
CA TRP A 166 10.20 9.23 -7.22
C TRP A 166 9.37 10.36 -6.62
N ARG A 167 9.50 10.58 -5.30
CA ARG A 167 8.79 11.63 -4.58
C ARG A 167 9.10 13.02 -5.12
N GLU A 168 10.37 13.34 -5.37
CA GLU A 168 10.80 14.62 -5.94
C GLU A 168 10.17 14.87 -7.32
N ARG A 169 10.10 13.83 -8.17
CA ARG A 169 9.52 13.95 -9.51
C ARG A 169 8.00 14.06 -9.50
N ILE A 170 7.30 13.25 -8.71
CA ILE A 170 5.85 13.32 -8.56
C ILE A 170 5.43 14.68 -8.01
N GLN A 171 6.14 15.19 -7.00
CA GLN A 171 5.86 16.52 -6.46
C GLN A 171 6.03 17.60 -7.52
N ALA A 172 7.13 17.56 -8.30
CA ALA A 172 7.35 18.52 -9.37
C ALA A 172 6.25 18.48 -10.45
N LEU A 173 5.73 17.29 -10.77
CA LEU A 173 4.61 17.15 -11.71
C LEU A 173 3.30 17.67 -11.11
N ALA A 174 3.00 17.32 -9.85
CA ALA A 174 1.79 17.78 -9.15
C ALA A 174 1.73 19.31 -8.97
N GLU A 175 2.89 19.99 -8.93
CA GLU A 175 2.98 21.45 -8.91
C GLU A 175 2.55 22.11 -10.24
N LEU A 176 2.53 21.36 -11.36
CA LEU A 176 2.10 21.86 -12.67
C LEU A 176 0.57 21.98 -12.78
N GLY A 177 -0.17 21.16 -12.03
CA GLY A 177 -1.62 21.10 -12.16
C GLY A 177 -2.23 19.84 -11.57
N LYS A 178 -3.55 19.77 -11.63
CA LYS A 178 -4.30 18.60 -11.16
C LYS A 178 -4.06 17.42 -12.11
N ASP A 179 -3.79 16.25 -11.54
CA ASP A 179 -3.60 14.96 -12.25
C ASP A 179 -2.34 14.90 -13.16
N GLU A 180 -1.49 15.95 -13.13
CA GLU A 180 -0.27 16.07 -13.95
C GLU A 180 0.82 15.05 -13.59
N ASP A 181 0.81 14.54 -12.35
CA ASP A 181 1.66 13.44 -11.93
C ASP A 181 1.34 12.14 -12.68
N ALA A 182 0.06 11.80 -12.79
CA ALA A 182 -0.41 10.66 -13.56
C ALA A 182 -0.22 10.90 -15.07
N ASP A 183 -0.54 12.09 -15.57
CA ASP A 183 -0.44 12.41 -17.00
C ASP A 183 1.02 12.50 -17.48
N GLY A 184 1.94 12.95 -16.62
CA GLY A 184 3.38 12.89 -16.88
C GLY A 184 3.88 11.46 -17.06
N ILE A 185 3.47 10.53 -16.18
CA ILE A 185 3.83 9.10 -16.31
C ILE A 185 3.23 8.51 -17.59
N LYS A 186 1.94 8.76 -17.86
CA LYS A 186 1.27 8.26 -19.08
C LYS A 186 1.98 8.77 -20.33
N SER A 187 2.33 10.05 -20.37
CA SER A 187 2.97 10.71 -21.51
C SER A 187 4.36 10.14 -21.76
N TRP A 188 5.16 9.98 -20.70
CA TRP A 188 6.45 9.31 -20.79
C TRP A 188 6.30 7.89 -21.34
N LEU A 189 5.48 7.05 -20.71
CA LEU A 189 5.36 5.64 -21.09
C LEU A 189 4.83 5.49 -22.52
N ARG A 190 3.85 6.32 -22.92
CA ARG A 190 3.35 6.34 -24.29
C ARG A 190 4.44 6.75 -25.29
N SER A 191 5.21 7.77 -24.98
CA SER A 191 6.24 8.29 -25.89
C SER A 191 7.35 7.27 -26.17
N GLN A 192 7.67 6.42 -25.19
CA GLN A 192 8.78 5.47 -25.29
C GLN A 192 8.34 4.06 -25.66
N TYR A 193 7.12 3.67 -25.29
CA TYR A 193 6.71 2.27 -25.32
C TYR A 193 5.33 1.99 -25.93
N ALA A 194 4.53 2.99 -26.30
CA ALA A 194 3.29 2.69 -27.01
C ALA A 194 3.57 2.35 -28.48
N GLU A 195 3.62 1.04 -28.80
CA GLU A 195 3.83 0.57 -30.18
C GLU A 195 2.51 0.29 -30.90
N SER A 196 1.44 0.03 -30.16
CA SER A 196 0.13 -0.35 -30.69
C SER A 196 -0.99 0.57 -30.21
N ILE A 197 -1.99 0.75 -31.06
CA ILE A 197 -3.20 1.52 -30.76
C ILE A 197 -4.44 0.69 -31.07
N ARG A 198 -5.48 0.83 -30.23
CA ARG A 198 -6.74 0.12 -30.43
C ARG A 198 -7.36 0.50 -31.77
N GLU A 199 -7.81 -0.52 -32.50
CA GLU A 199 -8.58 -0.32 -33.73
C GLU A 199 -9.91 0.38 -33.46
N ARG A 200 -10.34 1.25 -34.38
CA ARG A 200 -11.63 1.95 -34.30
C ARG A 200 -12.80 1.05 -34.73
N LYS A 201 -12.92 -0.16 -34.15
CA LYS A 201 -14.03 -1.10 -34.38
C LYS A 201 -14.65 -1.56 -33.07
N ARG A 202 -15.96 -1.84 -33.09
CA ARG A 202 -16.70 -2.33 -31.92
C ARG A 202 -16.14 -3.68 -31.47
N GLY A 203 -15.83 -3.80 -30.18
CA GLY A 203 -15.26 -5.02 -29.60
C GLY A 203 -13.75 -5.19 -29.78
N ALA A 204 -13.04 -4.20 -30.36
CA ALA A 204 -11.58 -4.25 -30.38
C ALA A 204 -11.00 -4.20 -28.97
N GLU A 205 -9.95 -4.99 -28.73
CA GLU A 205 -9.20 -4.99 -27.48
C GLU A 205 -8.36 -3.72 -27.31
N SER A 206 -8.19 -3.29 -26.07
CA SER A 206 -7.28 -2.19 -25.74
C SER A 206 -5.84 -2.62 -26.01
N GLN A 207 -5.06 -1.73 -26.60
CA GLN A 207 -3.67 -1.92 -26.98
C GLN A 207 -2.78 -0.95 -26.18
N ASP A 208 -1.45 -0.95 -26.38
CA ASP A 208 -0.48 -0.23 -25.54
C ASP A 208 -0.90 1.21 -25.25
N PHE A 209 -1.24 1.99 -26.29
CA PHE A 209 -1.59 3.39 -26.12
C PHE A 209 -2.82 3.59 -25.21
N ASN A 210 -3.80 2.68 -25.29
CA ASN A 210 -5.02 2.71 -24.50
C ASN A 210 -4.74 2.23 -23.07
N LEU A 211 -4.05 1.09 -22.93
CA LEU A 211 -3.72 0.48 -21.65
C LEU A 211 -2.81 1.38 -20.81
N ILE A 212 -1.80 2.02 -21.40
CA ILE A 212 -0.99 3.01 -20.68
C ILE A 212 -1.84 4.22 -20.26
N GLY A 213 -2.84 4.60 -21.06
CA GLY A 213 -3.72 5.71 -20.73
C GLY A 213 -4.57 5.53 -19.48
N THR A 214 -4.98 4.30 -19.23
CA THR A 214 -5.95 3.96 -18.18
C THR A 214 -5.31 3.16 -17.03
N GLU A 215 -4.38 2.27 -17.35
CA GLU A 215 -3.83 1.25 -16.44
C GLU A 215 -2.30 1.13 -16.55
N PHE A 216 -1.56 2.24 -16.65
CA PHE A 216 -0.11 2.21 -16.88
C PHE A 216 0.69 1.40 -15.85
N HIS A 217 0.27 1.40 -14.58
CA HIS A 217 0.93 0.64 -13.52
C HIS A 217 0.92 -0.87 -13.79
N ARG A 218 -0.22 -1.38 -14.30
CA ARG A 218 -0.36 -2.76 -14.75
C ARG A 218 0.40 -2.99 -16.04
N TRP A 219 0.26 -2.09 -17.01
CA TRP A 219 0.96 -2.24 -18.28
C TRP A 219 2.48 -2.39 -18.06
N VAL A 220 3.08 -1.62 -17.16
CA VAL A 220 4.50 -1.76 -16.78
C VAL A 220 4.80 -3.13 -16.19
N ARG A 221 3.97 -3.61 -15.25
CA ARG A 221 4.13 -4.93 -14.62
C ARG A 221 4.00 -6.07 -15.62
N ASP A 222 3.04 -5.99 -16.53
CA ASP A 222 2.76 -7.05 -17.50
C ASP A 222 3.78 -7.04 -18.66
N HIS A 223 4.60 -5.99 -18.77
CA HIS A 223 5.62 -5.82 -19.81
C HIS A 223 7.06 -5.69 -19.23
N GLU A 224 7.32 -6.28 -18.06
CA GLU A 224 8.64 -6.28 -17.40
C GLU A 224 9.79 -6.63 -18.35
N ASP A 225 9.66 -7.73 -19.09
CA ASP A 225 10.68 -8.21 -20.03
C ASP A 225 10.98 -7.18 -21.13
N ARG A 226 9.93 -6.54 -21.65
CA ARG A 226 10.04 -5.51 -22.70
C ARG A 226 10.69 -4.23 -22.17
N LEU A 227 10.46 -3.92 -20.90
CA LEU A 227 11.07 -2.78 -20.21
C LEU A 227 12.48 -3.11 -19.67
N GLY A 228 12.91 -4.37 -19.77
CA GLY A 228 14.18 -4.83 -19.24
C GLY A 228 14.24 -4.86 -17.71
N LEU A 229 13.10 -5.05 -17.04
CA LEU A 229 12.96 -5.07 -15.58
C LEU A 229 13.20 -6.48 -15.02
N THR A 230 14.40 -7.03 -15.25
CA THR A 230 14.69 -8.44 -14.93
C THR A 230 15.37 -8.67 -13.58
N ALA A 231 15.96 -7.63 -12.98
CA ALA A 231 16.56 -7.72 -11.65
C ALA A 231 16.47 -6.40 -10.87
N SER A 232 16.80 -6.48 -9.58
CA SER A 232 16.64 -5.37 -8.62
C SER A 232 17.36 -4.08 -9.03
N ALA A 233 18.45 -4.14 -9.79
CA ALA A 233 19.19 -2.94 -10.20
C ALA A 233 18.46 -2.17 -11.31
N GLU A 234 17.75 -2.90 -12.16
CA GLU A 234 17.01 -2.41 -13.31
C GLU A 234 15.76 -1.65 -12.85
N PHE A 235 15.07 -2.14 -11.82
CA PHE A 235 13.97 -1.41 -11.17
C PHE A 235 14.44 -0.07 -10.57
N ALA A 236 15.59 -0.06 -9.88
CA ALA A 236 16.16 1.18 -9.36
C ALA A 236 16.55 2.14 -10.50
N ARG A 237 17.18 1.63 -11.57
CA ARG A 237 17.56 2.43 -12.74
C ARG A 237 16.35 2.99 -13.48
N PHE A 238 15.26 2.23 -13.59
CA PHE A 238 14.02 2.65 -14.23
C PHE A 238 13.44 3.90 -13.54
N ILE A 239 13.52 3.98 -12.22
CA ILE A 239 13.13 5.17 -11.45
C ILE A 239 14.19 6.28 -11.55
N GLU A 240 15.43 5.97 -11.15
CA GLU A 240 16.49 6.97 -10.95
C GLU A 240 16.98 7.62 -12.25
N ARG A 241 16.86 6.90 -13.38
CA ARG A 241 17.31 7.37 -14.69
C ARG A 241 16.13 7.66 -15.61
N ASP A 242 15.31 6.66 -15.91
CA ASP A 242 14.35 6.77 -17.01
C ASP A 242 13.16 7.67 -16.60
N PHE A 243 12.44 7.32 -15.54
CA PHE A 243 11.36 8.17 -15.00
C PHE A 243 11.86 9.57 -14.67
N ALA A 244 13.00 9.68 -13.98
CA ALA A 244 13.58 10.97 -13.60
C ALA A 244 13.97 11.85 -14.79
N PHE A 245 14.46 11.25 -15.88
CA PHE A 245 14.80 11.98 -17.10
C PHE A 245 13.53 12.47 -17.80
N TYR A 246 12.60 11.58 -18.14
CA TYR A 246 11.45 11.95 -18.95
C TYR A 246 10.46 12.87 -18.23
N SER A 247 10.25 12.66 -16.93
CA SER A 247 9.40 13.57 -16.14
C SER A 247 9.95 14.99 -16.04
N ARG A 248 11.23 15.26 -16.35
CA ARG A 248 11.79 16.63 -16.42
C ARG A 248 11.47 17.36 -17.71
N TRP A 249 11.12 16.61 -18.75
CA TRP A 249 10.80 17.13 -20.08
C TRP A 249 9.30 17.23 -20.35
N TYR A 250 8.50 16.76 -19.39
CA TYR A 250 7.06 16.99 -19.33
C TYR A 250 6.79 18.45 -18.94
#